data_AF-A0A0F9DWV5-F1
#
_entry.id   AF-A0A0F9DWV5-F1
#
_cell.length_a   1.000
_cell.length_b   1.000
_cell.length_c   1.000
_cell.angle_alpha   90.00
_cell.angle_beta   90.00
_cell.angle_gamma   90.00
#
_symmetry.space_group_name_H-M   'P 1'
#
loop_
_entity.id
_entity.type
_entity.pdbx_description
1 polymer ?
#
loop_
_entity_poly.entity_id
_entity_poly.type
_entity_poly.pdbx_seq_one_letter_code
_entity_poly.pdbx_strand_id
1 'polypeptide(L)'
;WWSNTPEGAVVAIWREPQVTKVALQEQFDKPATRFTIPLPGLIFLCQPGIAPWVYAVKKRPASDQDKVFAAPLFNVFANGRSCQGTHHYPEDVAKQIESFMLAFFSPGEYGERSKQYPKDLKGLWQSIDKKRSFPMKDLVGHGTVRDLMLMGVR
;
A
#
# COMPACT_ATOMS: atom_id res chain seq x y z
N TRP A 1 6.57 -10.46 -10.50
CA TRP A 1 6.50 -11.94 -10.64
C TRP A 1 5.02 -12.33 -10.57
N TRP A 2 4.66 -13.59 -10.80
CA TRP A 2 3.29 -14.07 -10.68
C TRP A 2 3.27 -15.44 -10.00
N SER A 3 2.16 -15.79 -9.35
CA SER A 3 1.93 -17.10 -8.73
C SER A 3 0.49 -17.53 -8.96
N ASN A 4 0.25 -18.83 -9.16
CA ASN A 4 -1.11 -19.38 -9.14
C ASN A 4 -1.48 -19.75 -7.71
N THR A 5 -2.67 -19.36 -7.28
CA THR A 5 -3.29 -19.75 -6.00
C THR A 5 -4.55 -20.55 -6.29
N PRO A 6 -5.11 -21.28 -5.31
CA PRO A 6 -6.43 -21.91 -5.47
C PRO A 6 -7.53 -20.93 -5.90
N GLU A 7 -7.40 -19.65 -5.53
CA GLU A 7 -8.32 -18.55 -5.83
C GLU A 7 -8.01 -17.83 -7.15
N GLY A 8 -6.93 -18.21 -7.86
CA GLY A 8 -6.57 -17.68 -9.17
C GLY A 8 -5.14 -17.13 -9.26
N ALA A 9 -4.79 -16.56 -10.41
CA ALA A 9 -3.46 -16.00 -10.62
C ALA A 9 -3.28 -14.67 -9.85
N VAL A 10 -2.26 -14.60 -9.00
CA VAL A 10 -1.78 -13.37 -8.35
C VAL A 10 -0.62 -12.81 -9.14
N VAL A 11 -0.73 -11.54 -9.54
CA VAL A 11 0.33 -10.81 -10.25
C VAL A 11 0.93 -9.76 -9.32
N ALA A 12 2.24 -9.82 -9.11
CA ALA A 12 2.98 -8.82 -8.37
C ALA A 12 3.46 -7.71 -9.31
N ILE A 13 2.96 -6.50 -9.10
CA ILE A 13 3.30 -5.29 -9.85
C ILE A 13 4.09 -4.33 -8.96
N TRP A 14 5.25 -3.90 -9.44
CA TRP A 14 6.07 -2.91 -8.75
C TRP A 14 5.76 -1.50 -9.26
N ARG A 15 5.53 -0.56 -8.33
CA ARG A 15 5.41 0.86 -8.60
C ARG A 15 6.61 1.59 -7.99
N GLU A 16 7.29 2.38 -8.82
CA GLU A 16 8.46 3.13 -8.38
C GLU A 16 8.11 4.24 -7.36
N PRO A 17 9.08 4.65 -6.50
CA PRO A 17 8.90 5.77 -5.60
C PRO A 17 8.50 7.04 -6.37
N GLN A 18 7.44 7.70 -5.92
CA GLN A 18 6.95 8.92 -6.57
C GLN A 18 6.15 9.79 -5.62
N VAL A 19 6.13 11.09 -5.92
CA VAL A 19 5.26 12.04 -5.23
C VAL A 19 3.83 11.85 -5.75
N THR A 20 2.90 11.55 -4.84
CA THR A 20 1.51 11.24 -5.18
C THR A 20 0.55 12.16 -4.44
N LYS A 21 -0.50 12.59 -5.14
CA LYS A 21 -1.64 13.26 -4.53
C LYS A 21 -2.58 12.21 -3.95
N VAL A 22 -2.91 12.34 -2.68
CA VAL A 22 -3.82 11.42 -1.97
C VAL A 22 -4.88 12.22 -1.22
N ALA A 23 -6.04 11.62 -0.99
CA ALA A 23 -7.15 12.25 -0.27
C ALA A 23 -7.55 11.38 0.92
N LEU A 24 -7.48 11.94 2.12
CA LEU A 24 -7.89 11.32 3.38
C LEU A 24 -9.29 11.79 3.77
N GLN A 25 -10.26 10.90 3.69
CA GLN A 25 -11.64 11.08 4.11
C GLN A 25 -11.79 10.67 5.58
N GLU A 26 -11.71 11.64 6.49
CA GLU A 26 -11.76 11.38 7.94
C GLU A 26 -13.19 11.22 8.47
N GLN A 27 -14.15 11.93 7.86
CA GLN A 27 -15.56 11.95 8.25
C GLN A 27 -16.41 11.95 6.98
N PHE A 28 -17.40 11.07 6.87
CA PHE A 28 -18.15 10.86 5.62
C PHE A 28 -18.85 12.13 5.09
N ASP A 29 -19.23 13.05 5.99
CA ASP A 29 -19.97 14.29 5.70
C ASP A 29 -19.08 15.51 5.44
N LYS A 30 -17.75 15.38 5.56
CA LYS A 30 -16.80 16.48 5.37
C LYS A 30 -15.96 16.32 4.11
N PRO A 31 -15.39 17.40 3.56
CA PRO A 31 -14.42 17.28 2.47
C PRO A 31 -13.19 16.47 2.91
N ALA A 32 -12.66 15.62 2.03
CA ALA A 32 -11.41 14.91 2.26
C ALA A 32 -10.22 15.89 2.36
N THR A 33 -9.33 15.64 3.33
CA THR A 33 -8.05 16.32 3.45
C THR A 33 -7.11 15.84 2.35
N ARG A 34 -6.56 16.76 1.55
CA ARG A 34 -5.66 16.42 0.43
C ARG A 34 -4.20 16.60 0.82
N PHE A 35 -3.37 15.62 0.47
CA PHE A 35 -1.92 15.66 0.65
C PHE A 35 -1.20 15.41 -0.68
N THR A 36 0.03 15.90 -0.77
CA THR A 36 0.98 15.60 -1.84
C THR A 36 2.23 15.01 -1.19
N ILE A 37 2.28 13.70 -1.05
CA ILE A 37 3.32 13.00 -0.27
C ILE A 37 4.26 12.21 -1.19
N PRO A 38 5.56 12.15 -0.89
CA PRO A 38 6.42 11.15 -1.49
C PRO A 38 6.05 9.77 -0.95
N LEU A 39 5.89 8.78 -1.83
CA LEU A 39 5.72 7.38 -1.44
C LEU A 39 7.03 6.60 -1.69
N PRO A 40 7.34 5.58 -0.87
CA PRO A 40 8.40 4.63 -1.18
C PRO A 40 8.03 3.80 -2.42
N GLY A 41 8.92 2.91 -2.85
CA GLY A 41 8.53 1.89 -3.82
C GLY A 41 7.41 1.02 -3.24
N LEU A 42 6.43 0.65 -4.05
CA LEU A 42 5.31 -0.18 -3.64
C LEU A 42 5.25 -1.47 -4.46
N ILE A 43 4.80 -2.54 -3.83
CA ILE A 43 4.44 -3.80 -4.48
C ILE A 43 2.95 -3.99 -4.29
N PHE A 44 2.26 -4.23 -5.40
CA PHE A 44 0.85 -4.61 -5.43
C PHE A 44 0.75 -6.08 -5.80
N LEU A 45 0.06 -6.88 -4.98
CA LEU A 45 -0.36 -8.23 -5.34
C LEU A 45 -1.81 -8.15 -5.82
N CYS A 46 -2.01 -8.30 -7.12
CA CYS A 46 -3.28 -8.08 -7.80
C CYS A 46 -3.91 -9.40 -8.24
N GLN A 47 -5.22 -9.50 -8.11
CA GLN A 47 -6.07 -10.55 -8.69
C GLN A 47 -7.30 -9.89 -9.31
N PRO A 48 -7.82 -10.37 -10.45
CA PRO A 48 -9.00 -9.79 -11.10
C PRO A 48 -10.17 -9.58 -10.14
N GLY A 49 -10.73 -8.36 -10.09
CA GLY A 49 -11.90 -8.03 -9.26
C GLY A 49 -11.65 -7.94 -7.75
N ILE A 50 -10.47 -8.35 -7.26
CA ILE A 50 -10.15 -8.42 -5.83
C ILE A 50 -9.27 -7.24 -5.40
N ALA A 51 -9.52 -6.74 -4.19
CA ALA A 51 -8.70 -5.70 -3.58
C ALA A 51 -7.24 -6.17 -3.42
N PRO A 52 -6.25 -5.38 -3.90
CA PRO A 52 -4.87 -5.82 -3.90
C PRO A 52 -4.27 -5.83 -2.49
N TRP A 53 -3.23 -6.62 -2.29
CA TRP A 53 -2.32 -6.42 -1.15
C TRP A 53 -1.25 -5.40 -1.54
N VAL A 54 -0.86 -4.53 -0.61
CA VAL A 54 0.07 -3.43 -0.84
C VAL A 54 1.16 -3.42 0.21
N TYR A 55 2.41 -3.47 -0.23
CA TYR A 55 3.59 -3.44 0.62
C TYR A 55 4.59 -2.39 0.15
N ALA A 56 5.37 -1.85 1.08
CA ALA A 56 6.45 -0.92 0.77
C ALA A 56 7.79 -1.65 0.62
N VAL A 57 8.66 -1.11 -0.24
CA VAL A 57 10.04 -1.57 -0.43
C VAL A 57 11.00 -0.40 -0.58
N LYS A 58 12.26 -0.65 -0.21
CA LYS A 58 13.31 0.37 -0.29
C LYS A 58 13.89 0.58 -1.68
N LYS A 59 13.78 -0.44 -2.53
CA LYS A 59 14.27 -0.50 -3.90
C LYS A 59 13.40 -1.49 -4.68
N ARG A 60 13.49 -1.50 -6.01
CA ARG A 60 12.88 -2.55 -6.81
C ARG A 60 13.41 -3.92 -6.33
N PRO A 61 12.53 -4.88 -5.99
CA PRO A 61 12.97 -6.21 -5.62
C PRO A 61 13.74 -6.89 -6.74
N ALA A 62 14.84 -7.52 -6.39
CA ALA A 62 15.68 -8.33 -7.27
C ALA A 62 15.85 -9.77 -6.76
N SER A 63 15.48 -10.03 -5.50
CA SER A 63 15.53 -11.36 -4.86
C SER A 63 14.27 -11.61 -4.03
N ASP A 64 13.91 -12.88 -3.86
CA ASP A 64 12.86 -13.32 -2.94
C ASP A 64 13.21 -13.03 -1.46
N GLN A 65 14.49 -12.82 -1.13
CA GLN A 65 14.95 -12.45 0.21
C GLN A 65 14.91 -10.93 0.48
N ASP A 66 14.57 -10.12 -0.52
CA ASP A 66 14.46 -8.67 -0.32
C ASP A 66 13.37 -8.36 0.71
N LYS A 67 13.69 -7.46 1.65
CA LYS A 67 12.78 -7.08 2.75
C LYS A 67 11.60 -6.27 2.23
N VAL A 68 10.42 -6.59 2.75
CA VAL A 68 9.18 -5.84 2.55
C VAL A 68 8.73 -5.21 3.87
N PHE A 69 8.03 -4.09 3.74
CA PHE A 69 7.63 -3.22 4.83
C PHE A 69 6.14 -2.97 4.77
N ALA A 70 5.53 -2.62 5.90
CA ALA A 70 4.14 -2.17 5.94
C ALA A 70 4.00 -0.92 5.06
N ALA A 71 2.97 -0.89 4.21
CA ALA A 71 2.71 0.29 3.37
C ALA A 71 2.24 1.46 4.25
N PRO A 72 2.83 2.66 4.15
CA PRO A 72 2.47 3.83 4.96
C PRO A 72 1.21 4.53 4.43
N LEU A 73 0.13 3.76 4.22
CA LEU A 73 -1.13 4.20 3.62
C LEU A 73 -2.29 3.82 4.53
N PHE A 74 -3.33 4.65 4.63
CA PHE A 74 -4.47 4.40 5.54
C PHE A 74 -5.33 3.19 5.13
N ASN A 75 -5.45 2.90 3.83
CA ASN A 75 -6.36 1.88 3.27
C ASN A 75 -5.81 0.44 3.29
N VAL A 76 -4.90 0.07 4.19
CA VAL A 76 -4.06 -1.13 3.96
C VAL A 76 -4.02 -2.17 5.10
N PHE A 77 -4.92 -2.24 6.09
CA PHE A 77 -4.86 -3.24 7.20
C PHE A 77 -3.46 -3.62 7.79
N ALA A 78 -3.39 -4.54 8.74
CA ALA A 78 -2.09 -5.00 9.28
C ALA A 78 -1.42 -6.05 8.36
N ASN A 79 -2.25 -6.88 7.72
CA ASN A 79 -1.82 -7.94 6.81
C ASN A 79 -1.52 -7.45 5.39
N GLY A 80 -1.49 -6.14 5.15
CA GLY A 80 -1.23 -5.54 3.84
C GLY A 80 -2.39 -5.57 2.85
N ARG A 81 -3.54 -6.19 3.19
CA ARG A 81 -4.70 -6.20 2.29
C ARG A 81 -5.32 -4.82 2.20
N SER A 82 -5.67 -4.38 1.00
CA SER A 82 -6.42 -3.14 0.82
C SER A 82 -7.82 -3.25 1.43
N CYS A 83 -8.25 -2.21 2.15
CA CYS A 83 -9.62 -2.06 2.61
C CYS A 83 -10.51 -1.72 1.40
N GLN A 84 -11.35 -2.67 1.01
CA GLN A 84 -12.21 -2.52 -0.16
C GLN A 84 -13.36 -1.52 0.07
N GLY A 85 -13.94 -1.49 1.27
CA GLY A 85 -15.17 -0.72 1.51
C GLY A 85 -16.24 -1.07 0.46
N THR A 86 -16.79 -0.04 -0.20
CA THR A 86 -17.74 -0.17 -1.32
C THR A 86 -17.06 -0.08 -2.70
N HIS A 87 -15.73 -0.03 -2.73
CA HIS A 87 -14.96 0.11 -3.97
C HIS A 87 -14.98 -1.20 -4.77
N HIS A 88 -15.25 -1.09 -6.07
CA HIS A 88 -15.22 -2.22 -6.98
C HIS A 88 -13.91 -2.17 -7.78
N TYR A 89 -13.02 -3.14 -7.52
CA TYR A 89 -11.76 -3.22 -8.23
C TYR A 89 -11.98 -3.77 -9.64
N PRO A 90 -11.25 -3.27 -10.65
CA PRO A 90 -11.38 -3.75 -12.02
C PRO A 90 -10.87 -5.20 -12.17
N GLU A 91 -11.46 -5.94 -13.11
CA GLU A 91 -10.96 -7.25 -13.56
C GLU A 91 -9.57 -7.14 -14.22
N ASP A 92 -9.33 -6.02 -14.90
CA ASP A 92 -8.03 -5.70 -15.49
C ASP A 92 -7.02 -5.29 -14.40
N VAL A 93 -6.13 -6.21 -14.06
CA VAL A 93 -5.09 -6.03 -13.03
C VAL A 93 -4.17 -4.83 -13.29
N ALA A 94 -3.99 -4.42 -14.55
CA ALA A 94 -3.17 -3.24 -14.88
C ALA A 94 -3.82 -1.93 -14.39
N LYS A 95 -5.15 -1.90 -14.30
CA LYS A 95 -5.92 -0.74 -13.83
C LYS A 95 -6.12 -0.70 -12.32
N GLN A 96 -5.83 -1.80 -11.61
CA GLN A 96 -6.06 -1.89 -10.16
C GLN A 96 -5.19 -0.92 -9.36
N ILE A 97 -3.96 -0.64 -9.80
CA ILE A 97 -3.07 0.30 -9.10
C ILE A 97 -3.67 1.70 -9.12
N GLU A 98 -4.08 2.19 -10.30
CA GLU A 98 -4.70 3.50 -10.43
C GLU A 98 -6.01 3.56 -9.64
N SER A 99 -6.83 2.51 -9.75
CA SER A 99 -8.08 2.35 -8.99
C SER A 99 -7.86 2.45 -7.48
N PHE A 100 -6.84 1.76 -6.94
CA PHE A 100 -6.45 1.83 -5.54
C PHE A 100 -5.97 3.23 -5.14
N MET A 101 -5.16 3.88 -5.98
CA MET A 101 -4.59 5.20 -5.67
C MET A 101 -5.62 6.34 -5.71
N LEU A 102 -6.68 6.19 -6.52
CA LEU A 102 -7.79 7.13 -6.60
C LEU A 102 -8.82 6.96 -5.48
N ALA A 103 -8.86 5.79 -4.84
CA ALA A 103 -9.79 5.53 -3.74
C ALA A 103 -9.54 6.51 -2.58
N PHE A 104 -10.62 6.96 -1.94
CA PHE A 104 -10.49 7.77 -0.73
C PHE A 104 -9.81 6.95 0.37
N PHE A 105 -8.83 7.54 1.02
CA PHE A 105 -8.18 6.96 2.17
C PHE A 105 -9.04 7.19 3.41
N SER A 106 -9.44 6.16 4.15
CA SER A 106 -10.23 6.31 5.37
C SER A 106 -9.45 5.86 6.61
N PRO A 107 -9.62 6.52 7.77
CA PRO A 107 -8.98 6.10 9.00
C PRO A 107 -9.58 4.76 9.48
N GLY A 108 -8.89 3.65 9.19
CA GLY A 108 -9.17 2.31 9.72
C GLY A 108 -8.22 1.89 10.84
N GLU A 109 -7.77 0.64 10.86
CA GLU A 109 -6.63 0.22 11.68
C GLU A 109 -5.32 0.66 11.00
N TYR A 110 -4.62 1.66 11.56
CA TYR A 110 -3.44 2.31 10.93
C TYR A 110 -2.20 2.38 11.84
N GLY A 111 -2.20 1.63 12.94
CA GLY A 111 -1.03 1.49 13.81
C GLY A 111 0.16 0.84 13.08
N GLU A 112 1.36 1.09 13.58
CA GLU A 112 2.59 0.34 13.25
C GLU A 112 3.03 0.40 11.77
N ARG A 113 2.68 1.48 11.07
CA ARG A 113 3.13 1.74 9.67
C ARG A 113 4.29 2.73 9.58
N SER A 114 4.62 3.37 10.69
CA SER A 114 5.69 4.35 10.85
C SER A 114 6.38 4.06 12.18
N LYS A 115 7.72 4.09 12.21
CA LYS A 115 8.47 3.98 13.46
C LYS A 115 8.39 5.25 14.28
N GLN A 116 8.38 6.41 13.62
CA GLN A 116 8.33 7.72 14.24
C GLN A 116 6.90 8.06 14.70
N TYR A 117 5.89 7.60 13.97
CA TYR A 117 4.48 7.85 14.26
C TYR A 117 3.69 6.53 14.42
N PRO A 118 4.01 5.69 15.43
CA PRO A 118 3.48 4.32 15.54
C PRO A 118 1.96 4.24 15.74
N LYS A 119 1.33 5.33 16.20
CA LYS A 119 -0.13 5.42 16.39
C LYS A 119 -0.75 6.59 15.63
N ASP A 120 0.03 7.29 14.81
CA ASP A 120 -0.38 8.55 14.17
C ASP A 120 0.09 8.62 12.72
N LEU A 121 -0.45 7.76 11.87
CA LEU A 121 -0.13 7.78 10.44
C LEU A 121 -0.44 9.14 9.79
N LYS A 122 -1.39 9.90 10.35
CA LYS A 122 -1.72 11.25 9.88
C LYS A 122 -0.56 12.21 10.15
N GLY A 123 0.04 12.15 11.33
CA GLY A 123 1.26 12.87 11.68
C GLY A 123 2.41 12.58 10.72
N LEU A 124 2.58 11.31 10.30
CA LEU A 124 3.52 10.98 9.23
C LEU A 124 3.18 11.74 7.94
N TRP A 125 1.94 11.59 7.43
CA TRP A 125 1.52 12.23 6.18
C TRP A 125 1.67 13.75 6.21
N GLN A 126 1.34 14.39 7.34
CA GLN A 126 1.54 15.82 7.55
C GLN A 126 3.02 16.21 7.52
N SER A 127 3.90 15.41 8.12
CA SER A 127 5.34 15.70 8.17
C SER A 127 6.03 15.60 6.79
N ILE A 128 5.49 14.75 5.91
CA ILE A 128 6.04 14.51 4.55
C ILE A 128 5.24 15.22 3.45
N ASP A 129 4.18 15.95 3.78
CA ASP A 129 3.44 16.73 2.80
C ASP A 129 4.35 17.73 2.08
N LYS A 130 4.25 17.76 0.76
CA LYS A 130 5.04 18.58 -0.18
C LYS A 130 6.55 18.32 -0.11
N LYS A 131 7.01 17.24 0.55
CA LYS A 131 8.41 16.80 0.49
C LYS A 131 8.67 16.03 -0.81
N ARG A 132 9.95 15.90 -1.17
CA ARG A 132 10.39 15.21 -2.40
C ARG A 132 10.75 13.74 -2.21
N SER A 133 11.06 13.31 -0.98
CA SER A 133 11.51 11.95 -0.68
C SER A 133 10.88 11.42 0.60
N PHE A 134 10.59 10.12 0.60
CA PHE A 134 10.07 9.42 1.77
C PHE A 134 11.19 9.09 2.77
N PRO A 135 10.96 9.21 4.09
CA PRO A 135 11.96 8.85 5.11
C PRO A 135 12.11 7.32 5.21
N MET A 136 12.93 6.70 4.35
CA MET A 136 13.04 5.23 4.24
C MET A 136 13.43 4.49 5.53
N LYS A 137 14.03 5.18 6.51
CA LYS A 137 14.36 4.60 7.83
C LYS A 137 13.11 4.35 8.68
N ASP A 138 12.04 5.11 8.41
CA ASP A 138 10.78 5.10 9.14
C ASP A 138 9.88 3.90 8.82
N LEU A 139 10.16 3.20 7.71
CA LEU A 139 9.42 1.99 7.33
C LEU A 139 9.51 0.90 8.41
N VAL A 140 8.35 0.32 8.75
CA VAL A 140 8.20 -0.79 9.69
C VAL A 140 8.29 -2.12 8.92
N GLY A 141 9.11 -3.04 9.43
CA GLY A 141 9.34 -4.32 8.76
C GLY A 141 8.08 -5.20 8.75
N HIS A 142 7.86 -5.92 7.66
CA HIS A 142 6.73 -6.84 7.52
C HIS A 142 7.19 -8.28 7.23
N GLY A 143 8.18 -8.45 6.35
CA GLY A 143 8.68 -9.77 5.96
C GLY A 143 9.66 -9.69 4.79
N THR A 144 9.63 -10.69 3.94
CA THR A 144 10.40 -10.80 2.69
C THR A 144 9.48 -10.98 1.47
N VAL A 145 10.03 -10.80 0.28
CA VAL A 145 9.31 -11.07 -0.99
C VAL A 145 8.86 -12.53 -1.07
N ARG A 146 9.64 -13.46 -0.53
CA ARG A 146 9.29 -14.88 -0.43
C ARG A 146 8.03 -15.09 0.40
N ASP A 147 7.90 -14.38 1.52
CA ASP A 147 6.68 -14.46 2.34
C ASP A 147 5.45 -14.03 1.54
N LEU A 148 5.58 -12.97 0.72
CA LEU A 148 4.51 -12.51 -0.17
C LEU A 148 4.15 -13.54 -1.25
N MET A 149 5.16 -14.22 -1.83
CA MET A 149 4.94 -15.28 -2.82
C MET A 149 4.16 -16.46 -2.25
N LEU A 150 4.32 -16.75 -0.97
CA LEU A 150 3.70 -17.89 -0.28
C LEU A 150 2.29 -17.57 0.27
N MET A 151 1.85 -16.31 0.25
CA MET A 151 0.53 -15.91 0.77
C MET A 151 -0.65 -16.56 0.04
N GLY A 152 -0.46 -16.97 -1.21
CA GLY A 152 -1.47 -17.65 -2.02
C GLY A 152 -1.37 -19.18 -2.03
N VAL A 153 -0.52 -19.76 -1.17
CA VAL A 153 -0.30 -21.22 -1.09
C VAL A 153 -0.94 -21.81 0.17
N ARG A 154 -1.70 -21.02 0.93
CA ARG A 154 -2.35 -21.42 2.17
C ARG A 154 -3.86 -21.30 2.10
#